data_AF-A0AAW9W9F9-F1
#
_entry.id   AF-A0AAW9W9F9-F1
#
_cell.length_a   1.000
_cell.length_b   1.000
_cell.length_c   1.000
_cell.angle_alpha   90.00
_cell.angle_beta   90.00
_cell.angle_gamma   90.00
#
_symmetry.space_group_name_H-M   'P 1'
#
loop_
_entity.id
_entity.type
_entity.pdbx_description
1 polymer ?
#
loop_
_entity_poly.entity_id
_entity_poly.type
_entity_poly.pdbx_seq_one_letter_code
_entity_poly.pdbx_strand_id
1 'polypeptide(L)'
;VKILLIEEPENHLSFQNLQKLVRMLSSNTGVQVFIGTHSNMIASRLGVDNLLFLDNGQISKLKGLKKDTVRFFKKSTNQNLLNFSLGKKIILVEGNAEYI
;
A
#
# COMPACT_ATOMS: atom_id res chain seq x y z
N VAL A 1 24.22 2.36 6.81
CA VAL A 1 22.83 1.94 6.52
C VAL A 1 22.69 1.86 5.01
N LYS A 2 22.16 0.75 4.46
CA LYS A 2 21.89 0.63 3.02
C LYS A 2 20.45 1.06 2.76
N ILE A 3 20.24 1.95 1.79
CA ILE A 3 18.94 2.50 1.41
C ILE A 3 18.68 2.19 -0.05
N LEU A 4 17.47 1.74 -0.37
CA LEU A 4 16.98 1.52 -1.73
C LEU A 4 15.73 2.39 -1.95
N LEU A 5 15.74 3.13 -3.05
CA LEU A 5 14.60 3.94 -3.50
C LEU A 5 14.09 3.32 -4.81
N ILE A 6 12.78 3.10 -4.90
CA ILE A 6 12.12 2.59 -6.11
C ILE A 6 10.96 3.52 -6.42
N GLU A 7 10.91 4.04 -7.64
CA GLU A 7 9.83 4.90 -8.11
C GLU A 7 8.94 4.11 -9.07
N GLU A 8 7.63 4.09 -8.77
CA GLU A 8 6.55 3.54 -9.59
C GLU A 8 6.89 2.23 -10.32
N PRO A 9 7.31 1.16 -9.60
CA PRO A 9 7.72 -0.09 -10.21
C PRO A 9 6.60 -0.77 -11.03
N GLU A 10 5.33 -0.43 -10.76
CA GLU A 10 4.17 -0.85 -11.53
C GLU A 10 4.20 -0.41 -13.00
N ASN A 11 4.89 0.68 -13.35
CA ASN A 11 4.94 1.18 -14.73
C ASN A 11 5.78 0.29 -15.66
N HIS A 12 6.65 -0.54 -15.09
CA HIS A 12 7.63 -1.33 -15.84
C HIS A 12 7.51 -2.83 -15.60
N LEU A 13 6.68 -3.26 -14.65
CA LEU A 13 6.52 -4.66 -14.29
C LEU A 13 5.08 -5.12 -14.55
N SER A 14 4.96 -6.30 -15.15
CA SER A 14 3.69 -7.02 -15.16
C SER A 14 3.22 -7.26 -13.73
N PHE A 15 1.89 -7.39 -13.55
CA PHE A 15 1.29 -7.62 -12.23
C PHE A 15 1.94 -8.78 -11.46
N GLN A 16 2.27 -9.88 -12.15
CA GLN A 16 2.93 -11.03 -11.52
C GLN A 16 4.35 -10.70 -11.06
N ASN A 17 5.12 -9.95 -11.86
CA ASN A 17 6.49 -9.57 -11.50
C ASN A 17 6.51 -8.51 -10.39
N LEU A 18 5.53 -7.59 -10.38
CA LEU A 18 5.36 -6.65 -9.28
C LEU A 18 5.08 -7.36 -7.96
N GLN A 19 4.21 -8.39 -7.97
CA GLN A 19 3.99 -9.22 -6.80
C GLN A 19 5.25 -9.96 -6.34
N LYS A 20 6.07 -10.48 -7.26
CA LYS A 20 7.36 -11.10 -6.92
C LYS A 20 8.31 -10.09 -6.26
N LEU A 21 8.45 -8.90 -6.84
CA LEU A 21 9.26 -7.81 -6.28
C LEU A 21 8.81 -7.47 -4.86
N VAL A 22 7.51 -7.20 -4.65
CA VAL A 22 6.98 -6.86 -3.34
C VAL A 22 7.22 -7.97 -2.31
N ARG A 23 7.08 -9.24 -2.70
CA ARG A 23 7.40 -10.37 -1.80
C ARG A 23 8.88 -10.40 -1.43
N MET A 24 9.78 -10.19 -2.39
CA MET A 24 11.22 -10.12 -2.12
C MET A 24 11.55 -8.97 -1.16
N LEU A 25 11.01 -7.77 -1.41
CA LEU A 25 11.26 -6.59 -0.59
C LEU A 25 10.64 -6.68 0.82
N SER A 26 9.57 -7.46 0.98
CA SER A 26 8.95 -7.70 2.29
C SER A 26 9.76 -8.65 3.20
N SER A 27 10.74 -9.36 2.64
CA SER A 27 11.67 -10.19 3.42
C SER A 27 12.75 -9.34 4.10
N ASN A 28 13.34 -9.84 5.19
CA ASN A 28 14.40 -9.12 5.89
C ASN A 28 15.70 -9.15 5.06
N THR A 29 15.92 -8.10 4.27
CA THR A 29 17.09 -7.96 3.39
C THR A 29 18.24 -7.18 4.03
N GLY A 30 18.04 -6.62 5.24
CA GLY A 30 19.01 -5.70 5.86
C GLY A 30 19.13 -4.33 5.17
N VAL A 31 18.19 -4.00 4.27
CA VAL A 31 18.14 -2.74 3.51
C VAL A 31 16.83 -2.01 3.83
N GLN A 32 16.89 -0.70 4.05
CA GLN A 32 15.69 0.14 4.16
C GLN A 32 15.19 0.46 2.75
N VAL A 33 13.94 0.12 2.46
CA VAL A 33 13.34 0.32 1.13
C VAL A 33 12.25 1.39 1.22
N PHE A 34 12.31 2.36 0.31
CA PHE A 34 11.20 3.30 0.06
C PHE A 34 10.69 3.08 -1.36
N ILE A 35 9.37 2.98 -1.49
CA ILE A 35 8.70 2.79 -2.77
C ILE A 35 7.71 3.93 -2.97
N GLY A 36 7.91 4.75 -4.00
CA GLY A 36 6.87 5.64 -4.52
C GLY A 36 5.93 4.82 -5.39
N THR A 37 4.61 4.92 -5.17
CA THR A 37 3.64 4.10 -5.90
C THR A 37 2.25 4.74 -5.93
N HIS A 38 1.54 4.49 -7.02
CA HIS A 38 0.11 4.72 -7.20
C HIS A 38 -0.69 3.40 -7.14
N SER A 39 -0.02 2.26 -6.88
CA SER A 39 -0.61 0.93 -6.89
C SER A 39 -1.19 0.53 -5.54
N ASN A 40 -2.52 0.35 -5.52
CA ASN A 40 -3.23 -0.25 -4.38
C ASN A 40 -2.70 -1.64 -4.00
N MET A 41 -2.16 -2.40 -4.97
CA MET A 41 -1.58 -3.72 -4.74
C MET A 41 -0.30 -3.62 -3.89
N ILE A 42 0.58 -2.66 -4.18
CA ILE A 42 1.79 -2.44 -3.37
C ILE A 42 1.39 -1.94 -1.98
N ALA A 43 0.50 -0.96 -1.93
CA ALA A 43 0.10 -0.29 -0.69
C ALA A 43 -0.52 -1.26 0.34
N SER A 44 -1.42 -2.13 -0.11
CA SER A 44 -2.03 -3.15 0.73
C SER A 44 -1.03 -4.22 1.18
N ARG A 45 -0.18 -4.70 0.25
CA ARG A 45 0.66 -5.90 0.49
C ARG A 45 1.86 -5.65 1.39
N LEU A 46 2.48 -4.47 1.33
CA LEU A 46 3.58 -4.09 2.24
C LEU A 46 3.10 -3.73 3.65
N GLY A 47 1.79 -3.48 3.81
CA GLY A 47 1.16 -3.15 5.08
C GLY A 47 0.75 -1.70 5.15
N VAL A 48 -0.52 -1.50 5.49
CA VAL A 48 -1.13 -0.18 5.67
C VAL A 48 -0.47 0.66 6.76
N ASP A 49 0.22 0.01 7.70
CA ASP A 49 1.04 0.60 8.76
C ASP A 49 2.38 1.17 8.27
N ASN A 50 2.81 0.80 7.07
CA ASN A 50 4.03 1.30 6.43
C ASN A 50 3.77 2.44 5.44
N LEU A 51 2.51 2.81 5.21
CA LEU A 51 2.15 3.84 4.24
C LEU A 51 2.41 5.25 4.77
N LEU A 52 2.97 6.07 3.89
CA LEU A 52 3.07 7.52 4.02
C LEU A 52 2.28 8.11 2.85
N PHE A 53 1.22 8.83 3.16
CA PHE A 53 0.41 9.51 2.14
C PHE A 53 0.94 10.92 1.95
N LEU A 54 1.11 11.29 0.69
CA LEU A 54 1.59 12.59 0.28
C LEU A 54 0.44 13.31 -0.44
N ASP A 55 0.04 14.46 0.09
CA ASP A 55 -0.92 15.36 -0.56
C ASP A 55 -0.52 16.81 -0.33
N ASN A 56 -0.38 17.60 -1.39
CA ASN A 56 -0.04 19.02 -1.34
C ASN A 56 1.15 19.37 -0.42
N GLY A 57 2.20 18.54 -0.46
CA GLY A 57 3.41 18.71 0.37
C GLY A 57 3.25 18.30 1.84
N GLN A 58 2.08 17.81 2.24
CA GLN A 58 1.83 17.27 3.57
C GLN A 58 1.96 15.75 3.59
N ILE A 59 2.51 15.24 4.70
CA ILE A 59 2.64 13.80 4.95
C ILE A 59 1.63 13.39 6.00
N SER A 60 0.84 12.36 5.71
CA SER A 60 -0.02 11.71 6.69
C SER A 60 0.24 10.21 6.76
N LYS A 61 -0.11 9.59 7.89
CA LYS A 61 0.11 8.17 8.16
C LYS A 61 -1.02 7.61 9.02
N LEU A 62 -1.43 6.38 8.75
CA LEU A 62 -2.34 5.65 9.62
C LEU A 62 -1.63 5.27 10.92
N LYS A 63 -2.17 5.73 12.05
CA LYS A 63 -1.65 5.45 13.40
C LYS A 63 -2.68 4.64 14.21
N GLY A 64 -2.22 3.95 15.24
CA GLY A 64 -3.11 3.22 16.17
C GLY A 64 -3.77 1.96 15.59
N LEU A 65 -3.23 1.39 14.50
CA LEU A 65 -3.77 0.18 13.89
C LEU A 65 -3.45 -1.05 14.74
N LYS A 66 -4.47 -1.89 15.01
CA LYS A 66 -4.27 -3.20 15.64
C LYS A 66 -3.54 -4.12 14.66
N LYS A 67 -2.71 -5.04 15.19
CA LYS A 67 -1.98 -6.03 14.37
C LYS A 67 -2.91 -6.85 13.48
N ASP A 68 -4.10 -7.19 13.97
CA ASP A 68 -5.09 -7.95 13.19
C ASP A 68 -5.67 -7.13 12.03
N THR A 69 -5.86 -5.82 12.22
CA THR A 69 -6.26 -4.90 11.13
C THR A 69 -5.19 -4.84 10.05
N VAL A 70 -3.92 -4.70 10.44
CA VAL A 70 -2.79 -4.72 9.49
C VAL A 70 -2.75 -6.06 8.74
N ARG A 71 -2.91 -7.17 9.45
CA ARG A 71 -2.93 -8.53 8.85
C ARG A 71 -4.10 -8.70 7.89
N PHE A 72 -5.28 -8.17 8.21
CA PHE A 72 -6.45 -8.18 7.35
C PHE A 72 -6.16 -7.48 6.02
N PHE A 73 -5.68 -6.23 6.05
CA PHE A 73 -5.42 -5.47 4.82
C PHE A 73 -4.25 -6.04 4.01
N LYS A 74 -3.22 -6.63 4.64
CA LYS A 74 -2.15 -7.35 3.91
C LYS A 74 -2.65 -8.55 3.11
N LYS A 75 -3.70 -9.22 3.60
CA LYS A 75 -4.31 -10.39 2.95
C LYS A 75 -5.46 -10.02 2.02
N SER A 76 -6.08 -8.86 2.25
CA SER A 76 -7.19 -8.37 1.45
C SER A 76 -6.78 -8.14 0.01
N THR A 77 -7.66 -8.51 -0.91
CA THR A 77 -7.55 -8.18 -2.33
C THR A 77 -8.08 -6.78 -2.64
N ASN A 78 -8.51 -6.02 -1.61
CA ASN A 78 -9.17 -4.73 -1.78
C ASN A 78 -8.25 -3.73 -2.50
N GLN A 79 -8.69 -3.32 -3.69
CA GLN A 79 -7.95 -2.47 -4.61
C GLN A 79 -8.22 -0.97 -4.39
N ASN A 80 -8.93 -0.57 -3.34
CA ASN A 80 -9.39 0.82 -3.19
C ASN A 80 -8.77 1.57 -2.00
N LEU A 81 -7.69 1.06 -1.39
CA LEU A 81 -7.13 1.66 -0.18
C LEU A 81 -6.54 3.07 -0.41
N LEU A 82 -5.79 3.28 -1.48
CA LEU A 82 -5.29 4.59 -1.88
C LEU A 82 -6.45 5.49 -2.35
N ASN A 83 -7.44 4.92 -3.04
CA ASN A 83 -8.64 5.66 -3.46
C ASN A 83 -9.39 6.22 -2.24
N PHE A 84 -9.52 5.40 -1.19
CA PHE A 84 -10.02 5.82 0.11
C PHE A 84 -9.11 6.90 0.73
N SER A 85 -7.79 6.71 0.75
CA SER A 85 -6.92 7.64 1.48
C SER A 85 -6.69 8.98 0.78
N LEU A 86 -6.78 9.05 -0.55
CA LEU A 86 -6.49 10.24 -1.35
C LEU A 86 -7.77 10.87 -1.96
N GLY A 87 -8.91 10.22 -1.78
CA GLY A 87 -10.19 10.69 -2.29
C GLY A 87 -10.66 11.97 -1.59
N LYS A 88 -11.08 12.98 -2.34
CA LYS A 88 -11.66 14.21 -1.79
C LYS A 88 -13.03 13.99 -1.13
N LYS A 89 -13.78 13.00 -1.62
CA LYS A 89 -15.10 12.60 -1.13
C LYS A 89 -15.17 11.08 -1.19
N ILE A 90 -15.59 10.47 -0.10
CA ILE A 90 -15.56 9.02 0.10
C ILE A 90 -16.91 8.61 0.66
N ILE A 91 -17.48 7.55 0.09
CA ILE A 91 -18.64 6.85 0.66
C ILE A 91 -18.14 5.49 1.11
N LEU A 92 -18.38 5.17 2.39
CA LEU A 92 -18.10 3.87 2.96
C LEU A 92 -19.40 3.07 2.98
N VAL A 93 -19.33 1.84 2.48
CA VAL A 93 -20.44 0.90 2.45
C VAL A 93 -20.08 -0.35 3.25
N GLU A 94 -21.09 -1.10 3.70
CA GLU A 94 -20.90 -2.23 4.61
C GLU A 94 -20.15 -3.41 3.95
N GLY A 95 -20.45 -3.69 2.68
CA GLY A 95 -19.78 -4.76 1.95
C GLY A 95 -19.90 -4.66 0.44
N ASN A 96 -19.50 -5.75 -0.23
CA ASN A 96 -19.51 -5.83 -1.69
C ASN A 96 -20.92 -5.76 -2.28
N ALA A 97 -21.96 -6.11 -1.52
CA ALA A 97 -23.34 -6.07 -1.99
C ALA A 97 -23.83 -4.63 -2.18
N GLU A 98 -23.42 -3.72 -1.30
CA GLU A 98 -23.76 -2.30 -1.34
C GLU A 98 -22.81 -1.47 -2.23
N TYR A 99 -21.73 -2.09 -2.73
CA TYR A 99 -20.78 -1.46 -3.66
C TYR A 99 -21.25 -1.49 -5.13
N ILE A 100 -22.24 -2.33 -5.47
CA ILE A 100 -22.73 -2.56 -6.85
C ILE A 100 -23.66 -1.42 -7.30
#